data_AF-A0A9P7DFD6-F1
#
_entry.id   AF-A0A9P7DFD6-F1
#
_cell.length_a   1.000
_cell.length_b   1.000
_cell.length_c   1.000
_cell.angle_alpha   90.00
_cell.angle_beta   90.00
_cell.angle_gamma   90.00
#
_symmetry.space_group_name_H-M   'P 1'
#
loop_
_entity.id
_entity.type
_entity.pdbx_description
1 polymer ?
#
loop_
_entity_poly.entity_id
_entity_poly.type
_entity_poly.pdbx_seq_one_letter_code
_entity_poly.pdbx_strand_id
1 'polypeptide(L)'
;MLKNWSMMVLATGPDATIHTTDLDIIEKSNLLNRQFLFRAKDLGKFKSEVAAVAVADMNPALKDHILCRQDPVGQMSSMTTFFGDDGVIDALDNIAARVYVDQHCILYEKPVLESGTMGTKGNTQVVIPHLTKSYSSSQDPPEKRTLLCTVKNFPSAITHTLIEWAWQEFNAMFVKLVESVNQYLSEPNYLESSLKYSGPDPDCFISGYLNKP
;
A
#
# COMPACT_ATOMS: atom_id res chain seq x y z
N MET A 1 -6.06 16.11 -3.48
CA MET A 1 -5.12 17.22 -3.29
C MET A 1 -4.87 18.02 -4.56
N LEU A 2 -4.55 17.39 -5.69
CA LEU A 2 -4.20 18.07 -6.94
C LEU A 2 -5.20 19.14 -7.43
N LYS A 3 -6.52 18.88 -7.35
CA LYS A 3 -7.55 19.90 -7.66
C LYS A 3 -7.43 21.15 -6.78
N ASN A 4 -7.14 20.98 -5.49
CA ASN A 4 -7.04 22.12 -4.58
C ASN A 4 -5.80 22.94 -4.93
N TRP A 5 -4.68 22.28 -5.26
CA TRP A 5 -3.46 22.97 -5.71
C TRP A 5 -3.66 23.70 -7.02
N SER A 6 -4.40 23.11 -7.97
CA SER A 6 -4.70 23.76 -9.25
C SER A 6 -5.50 25.05 -9.08
N MET A 7 -6.42 25.07 -8.10
CA MET A 7 -7.24 26.24 -7.77
C MET A 7 -6.50 27.27 -6.89
N MET A 8 -5.56 26.82 -6.06
CA MET A 8 -4.70 27.68 -5.25
C MET A 8 -3.52 28.26 -6.04
N VAL A 9 -3.35 27.85 -7.31
CA VAL A 9 -2.27 28.33 -8.20
C VAL A 9 -0.89 27.99 -7.62
N LEU A 10 -0.83 26.91 -6.83
CA LEU A 10 0.42 26.40 -6.25
C LEU A 10 1.33 25.88 -7.36
N ALA A 11 2.63 26.17 -7.28
CA ALA A 11 3.65 25.71 -8.21
C ALA A 11 3.46 26.16 -9.69
N THR A 12 3.00 27.39 -9.89
CA THR A 12 2.93 28.05 -11.22
C THR A 12 4.09 29.01 -11.49
N GLY A 13 5.09 29.02 -10.61
CA GLY A 13 6.31 29.80 -10.79
C GLY A 13 7.32 29.11 -11.71
N PRO A 14 8.28 29.85 -12.29
CA PRO A 14 9.22 29.33 -13.29
C PRO A 14 10.07 28.14 -12.81
N ASP A 15 10.38 28.06 -11.52
CA ASP A 15 11.19 26.99 -10.93
C ASP A 15 10.38 25.99 -10.10
N ALA A 16 9.04 26.09 -10.10
CA ALA A 16 8.21 25.25 -9.23
C ALA A 16 7.76 23.98 -9.95
N THR A 17 7.91 22.82 -9.31
CA THR A 17 7.50 21.53 -9.86
C THR A 17 6.67 20.74 -8.87
N ILE A 18 5.66 20.02 -9.37
CA ILE A 18 4.85 19.08 -8.60
C ILE A 18 5.26 17.67 -8.97
N HIS A 19 5.84 16.94 -8.02
CA HIS A 19 6.07 15.51 -8.17
C HIS A 19 4.85 14.72 -7.72
N THR A 20 4.35 13.83 -8.56
CA THR A 20 3.27 12.90 -8.20
C THR A 20 3.72 11.47 -8.52
N THR A 21 3.67 10.58 -7.53
CA THR A 21 4.01 9.17 -7.71
C THR A 21 2.83 8.30 -7.31
N ASP A 22 2.45 7.38 -8.20
CA ASP A 22 1.41 6.38 -7.95
C ASP A 22 1.68 5.19 -8.89
N LEU A 23 1.72 3.98 -8.33
CA LEU A 23 1.98 2.74 -9.08
C LEU A 23 0.67 2.08 -9.53
N ASP A 24 -0.47 2.52 -9.00
CA ASP A 24 -1.73 1.87 -9.28
C ASP A 24 -2.30 2.25 -10.66
N ILE A 25 -2.97 1.25 -11.23
CA ILE A 25 -3.79 1.39 -12.43
C ILE A 25 -5.21 1.76 -12.02
N ILE A 26 -5.89 2.57 -12.85
CA ILE A 26 -7.28 2.94 -12.63
C ILE A 26 -8.20 1.73 -12.83
N GLU A 27 -8.82 1.28 -11.75
CA GLU A 27 -9.86 0.25 -11.79
C GLU A 27 -11.27 0.84 -11.73
N LYS A 28 -12.26 0.03 -12.14
CA LYS A 28 -13.68 0.40 -12.09
C LYS A 28 -14.15 0.70 -10.65
N SER A 29 -13.59 0.00 -9.67
CA SER A 29 -13.83 0.22 -8.24
C SER A 29 -13.41 1.63 -7.80
N ASN A 30 -12.27 2.13 -8.27
CA ASN A 30 -11.74 3.45 -7.93
C ASN A 30 -12.58 4.59 -8.55
N LEU A 31 -13.04 4.39 -9.79
CA LEU A 31 -13.93 5.32 -10.51
C LEU A 31 -15.26 5.52 -9.80
N LEU A 32 -15.85 4.45 -9.26
CA LEU A 32 -17.18 4.47 -8.65
C LEU A 32 -17.18 5.04 -7.24
N ASN A 33 -16.04 5.01 -6.54
CA ASN A 33 -16.06 5.26 -5.10
C ASN A 33 -15.56 6.65 -4.68
N ARG A 34 -14.44 7.20 -5.16
CA ARG A 34 -13.83 8.38 -4.49
C ARG A 34 -12.99 9.33 -5.38
N GLN A 35 -12.71 9.00 -6.64
CA GLN A 35 -11.71 9.72 -7.45
C GLN A 35 -12.34 10.41 -8.68
N PHE A 36 -12.79 11.66 -8.50
CA PHE A 36 -13.54 12.43 -9.51
C PHE A 36 -12.72 12.90 -10.73
N LEU A 37 -11.40 12.79 -10.67
CA LEU A 37 -10.49 13.20 -11.76
C LEU A 37 -10.51 12.22 -12.93
N PHE A 38 -10.95 10.98 -12.70
CA PHE A 38 -10.92 9.93 -13.71
C PHE A 38 -12.29 9.76 -14.39
N ARG A 39 -12.28 9.18 -15.60
CA ARG A 39 -13.48 8.86 -16.38
C ARG A 39 -13.42 7.39 -16.81
N ALA A 40 -14.57 6.84 -17.20
CA ALA A 40 -14.65 5.45 -17.69
C ALA A 40 -13.73 5.16 -18.89
N LYS A 41 -13.38 6.19 -19.68
CA LYS A 41 -12.43 6.10 -20.80
C LYS A 41 -10.96 5.92 -20.37
N ASP A 42 -10.66 6.11 -19.09
CA ASP A 42 -9.29 6.08 -18.55
C ASP A 42 -9.01 4.80 -17.74
N LEU A 43 -9.90 3.81 -17.85
CA LEU A 43 -9.69 2.46 -17.32
C LEU A 43 -8.40 1.85 -17.90
N GLY A 44 -7.55 1.29 -17.04
CA GLY A 44 -6.31 0.63 -17.46
C GLY A 44 -5.10 1.54 -17.64
N LYS A 45 -5.22 2.85 -17.39
CA LYS A 45 -4.10 3.81 -17.38
C LYS A 45 -3.57 4.04 -15.97
N PHE A 46 -2.35 4.57 -15.87
CA PHE A 46 -1.76 4.98 -14.61
C PHE A 46 -2.50 6.18 -14.00
N LYS A 47 -2.75 6.11 -12.69
CA LYS A 47 -3.45 7.18 -11.95
C LYS A 47 -2.68 8.50 -12.00
N SER A 48 -1.36 8.45 -11.85
CA SER A 48 -0.49 9.63 -11.83
C SER A 48 -0.55 10.42 -13.15
N GLU A 49 -0.41 9.74 -14.29
CA GLU A 49 -0.43 10.36 -15.62
C GLU A 49 -1.80 10.98 -15.95
N VAL A 50 -2.88 10.23 -15.72
CA VAL A 50 -4.23 10.73 -16.03
C VAL A 50 -4.60 11.89 -15.10
N ALA A 51 -4.16 11.86 -13.84
CA ALA A 51 -4.38 12.96 -12.91
C ALA A 51 -3.65 14.23 -13.37
N ALA A 52 -2.42 14.12 -13.87
CA ALA A 52 -1.68 15.26 -14.42
C ALA A 52 -2.38 15.88 -15.64
N VAL A 53 -2.86 15.05 -16.57
CA VAL A 53 -3.64 15.52 -17.73
C VAL A 53 -4.92 16.23 -17.28
N ALA A 54 -5.67 15.63 -16.35
CA ALA A 54 -6.92 16.23 -15.85
C ALA A 54 -6.69 17.57 -15.12
N VAL A 55 -5.54 17.72 -14.45
CA VAL A 55 -5.16 18.97 -13.77
C VAL A 55 -4.68 20.02 -14.76
N ALA A 56 -3.93 19.62 -15.80
CA ALA A 56 -3.52 20.50 -16.88
C ALA A 56 -4.73 21.06 -17.66
N ASP A 57 -5.80 20.27 -17.81
CA ASP A 57 -7.07 20.74 -18.38
C ASP A 57 -7.77 21.78 -17.49
N MET A 58 -7.61 21.68 -16.16
CA MET A 58 -8.20 22.65 -15.22
C MET A 58 -7.40 23.96 -15.14
N ASN A 59 -6.07 23.87 -15.18
CA ASN A 59 -5.19 25.03 -15.15
C ASN A 59 -4.02 24.84 -16.14
N PRO A 60 -4.06 25.53 -17.31
CA PRO A 60 -3.01 25.42 -18.32
C PRO A 60 -1.62 25.82 -17.83
N ALA A 61 -1.53 26.65 -16.79
CA ALA A 61 -0.26 27.08 -16.20
C ALA A 61 0.47 25.96 -15.44
N LEU A 62 -0.15 24.80 -15.21
CA LEU A 62 0.46 23.66 -14.54
C LEU A 62 0.92 22.55 -15.48
N LYS A 63 0.70 22.70 -16.78
CA LYS A 63 0.89 21.62 -17.76
C LYS A 63 2.35 21.12 -17.83
N ASP A 64 3.31 22.01 -17.69
CA ASP A 64 4.74 21.69 -17.79
C ASP A 64 5.43 21.56 -16.42
N HIS A 65 4.67 21.75 -15.33
CA HIS A 65 5.20 21.75 -13.96
C HIS A 65 4.93 20.43 -13.23
N ILE A 66 4.17 19.49 -13.80
CA ILE A 66 3.84 18.22 -13.15
C ILE A 66 4.73 17.10 -13.69
N LEU A 67 5.51 16.50 -12.80
CA LEU A 67 6.36 15.34 -13.08
C LEU A 67 5.75 14.09 -12.44
N CYS A 68 5.23 13.21 -13.30
CA CYS A 68 4.66 11.93 -12.89
C CYS A 68 5.75 10.87 -12.80
N ARG A 69 5.74 10.09 -11.72
CA ARG A 69 6.53 8.87 -11.57
C ARG A 69 5.61 7.70 -11.27
N GLN A 70 6.10 6.51 -11.59
CA GLN A 70 5.40 5.24 -11.35
C GLN A 70 6.18 4.38 -10.34
N ASP A 71 6.99 5.02 -9.49
CA ASP A 71 7.85 4.32 -8.55
C ASP A 71 7.10 4.03 -7.25
N PRO A 72 7.17 2.80 -6.71
CA PRO A 72 6.56 2.48 -5.43
C PRO A 72 7.29 3.22 -4.32
N VAL A 73 6.54 3.83 -3.40
CA VAL A 73 7.10 4.44 -2.20
C VAL A 73 7.46 3.32 -1.21
N GLY A 74 8.75 2.98 -1.13
CA GLY A 74 9.27 1.93 -0.24
C GLY A 74 10.79 1.77 -0.33
N GLN A 75 11.34 0.81 0.43
CA GLN A 75 12.80 0.58 0.60
C GLN A 75 13.59 0.38 -0.71
N MET A 76 12.92 0.02 -1.80
CA MET A 76 13.52 -0.18 -3.12
C MET A 76 13.54 1.09 -3.98
N SER A 77 12.98 2.20 -3.51
CA SER A 77 12.91 3.44 -4.29
C SER A 77 14.18 4.28 -4.12
N SER A 78 14.76 4.68 -5.24
CA SER A 78 15.76 5.75 -5.31
C SER A 78 15.06 7.10 -5.08
N MET A 79 14.60 7.36 -3.86
CA MET A 79 13.84 8.55 -3.49
C MET A 79 14.72 9.82 -3.37
N THR A 80 15.96 9.77 -3.83
CA THR A 80 16.95 10.86 -3.75
C THR A 80 16.52 12.15 -4.45
N THR A 81 15.59 12.09 -5.43
CA THR A 81 15.12 13.31 -6.11
C THR A 81 14.01 14.07 -5.36
N PHE A 82 13.27 13.41 -4.45
CA PHE A 82 12.13 14.05 -3.76
C PHE A 82 12.57 14.99 -2.63
N PHE A 83 13.82 14.89 -2.17
CA PHE A 83 14.31 15.70 -1.05
C PHE A 83 14.78 17.11 -1.43
N GLY A 84 14.73 17.44 -2.73
CA GLY A 84 14.86 18.82 -3.21
C GLY A 84 13.59 19.66 -2.97
N ASP A 85 12.45 19.03 -2.69
CA ASP A 85 11.15 19.70 -2.60
C ASP A 85 10.96 20.44 -1.26
N ASP A 86 10.06 21.42 -1.24
CA ASP A 86 9.79 22.28 -0.06
C ASP A 86 8.95 21.57 1.02
N GLY A 87 8.23 20.51 0.66
CA GLY A 87 7.38 19.76 1.57
C GLY A 87 6.69 18.58 0.87
N VAL A 88 6.26 17.60 1.68
CA VAL A 88 5.65 16.36 1.20
C VAL A 88 4.20 16.28 1.69
N ILE A 89 3.33 15.72 0.86
CA ILE A 89 1.91 15.56 1.18
C ILE A 89 1.53 14.12 0.88
N ASP A 90 1.14 13.40 1.92
CA ASP A 90 0.84 11.98 1.84
C ASP A 90 -0.64 11.73 1.57
N ALA A 91 -0.88 10.88 0.58
CA ALA A 91 -2.19 10.37 0.18
C ALA A 91 -2.18 8.84 0.09
N LEU A 92 -1.40 8.22 0.99
CA LEU A 92 -1.16 6.78 1.04
C LEU A 92 -2.31 6.08 1.78
N ASP A 93 -2.57 4.82 1.43
CA ASP A 93 -3.57 3.96 2.10
C ASP A 93 -2.92 3.01 3.12
N ASN A 94 -1.64 2.68 2.95
CA ASN A 94 -0.91 1.74 3.78
C ASN A 94 -0.08 2.42 4.88
N ILE A 95 -0.16 1.88 6.10
CA ILE A 95 0.64 2.29 7.26
C ILE A 95 2.14 2.12 6.99
N ALA A 96 2.58 1.04 6.32
CA ALA A 96 3.99 0.81 6.05
C ALA A 96 4.61 1.91 5.17
N ALA A 97 3.85 2.39 4.18
CA ALA A 97 4.28 3.46 3.31
C ALA A 97 4.32 4.81 4.06
N ARG A 98 3.32 5.09 4.92
CA ARG A 98 3.33 6.28 5.80
C ARG A 98 4.55 6.35 6.70
N VAL A 99 4.88 5.24 7.36
CA VAL A 99 6.07 5.16 8.23
C VAL A 99 7.35 5.35 7.43
N TYR A 100 7.42 4.82 6.20
CA TYR A 100 8.57 5.01 5.32
C TYR A 100 8.77 6.49 4.95
N VAL A 101 7.70 7.20 4.58
CA VAL A 101 7.78 8.64 4.25
C VAL A 101 8.13 9.47 5.49
N ASP A 102 7.53 9.20 6.65
CA ASP A 102 7.84 9.89 7.92
C ASP A 102 9.33 9.76 8.26
N GLN A 103 9.90 8.55 8.19
CA GLN A 103 11.33 8.32 8.45
C GLN A 103 12.25 9.11 7.54
N HIS A 104 11.90 9.17 6.25
CA HIS A 104 12.66 9.94 5.27
C HIS A 104 12.51 11.44 5.51
N CYS A 105 11.31 11.94 5.77
CA CYS A 105 11.11 13.38 5.99
C CYS A 105 11.78 13.88 7.26
N ILE A 106 11.92 13.04 8.28
CA ILE A 106 12.75 13.33 9.46
C ILE A 106 14.23 13.44 9.06
N LEU A 107 14.74 12.53 8.23
CA LEU A 107 16.15 12.52 7.80
C LEU A 107 16.52 13.78 6.99
N TYR A 108 15.59 14.27 6.18
CA TYR A 108 15.82 15.44 5.30
C TYR A 108 15.22 16.74 5.84
N GLU A 109 14.72 16.73 7.09
CA GLU A 109 14.11 17.88 7.77
C GLU A 109 13.05 18.59 6.91
N LYS A 110 12.13 17.82 6.34
CA LYS A 110 11.04 18.32 5.48
C LYS A 110 9.68 18.25 6.18
N PRO A 111 8.80 19.26 5.99
CA PRO A 111 7.45 19.20 6.52
C PRO A 111 6.59 18.19 5.75
N VAL A 112 5.74 17.47 6.49
CA VAL A 112 4.81 16.47 5.95
C VAL A 112 3.39 16.82 6.34
N LEU A 113 2.47 16.75 5.38
CA LEU A 113 1.03 16.76 5.62
C LEU A 113 0.47 15.36 5.41
N GLU A 114 0.14 14.70 6.51
CA GLU A 114 -0.45 13.37 6.52
C GLU A 114 -1.98 13.46 6.57
N SER A 115 -2.65 12.62 5.78
CA SER A 115 -4.10 12.54 5.79
C SER A 115 -4.59 11.11 5.63
N GLY A 116 -5.55 10.72 6.48
CA GLY A 116 -6.17 9.40 6.46
C GLY A 116 -7.69 9.50 6.43
N THR A 117 -8.32 8.53 5.76
CA THR A 117 -9.78 8.40 5.75
C THR A 117 -10.17 6.94 5.98
N MET A 118 -11.19 6.72 6.80
CA MET A 118 -11.76 5.41 7.11
C MET A 118 -13.28 5.52 7.16
N GLY A 119 -13.95 5.17 6.06
CA GLY A 119 -15.40 5.30 5.94
C GLY A 119 -15.86 6.76 6.05
N THR A 120 -16.48 7.10 7.18
CA THR A 120 -16.91 8.47 7.52
C THR A 120 -15.94 9.23 8.43
N LYS A 121 -14.90 8.56 8.93
CA LYS A 121 -13.87 9.16 9.77
C LYS A 121 -12.74 9.69 8.90
N GLY A 122 -12.20 10.84 9.28
CA GLY A 122 -11.00 11.41 8.68
C GLY A 122 -10.08 11.94 9.76
N ASN A 123 -8.79 11.84 9.52
CA ASN A 123 -7.74 12.44 10.34
C ASN A 123 -6.76 13.19 9.44
N THR A 124 -6.21 14.28 9.97
CA THR A 124 -5.15 15.06 9.32
C THR A 124 -4.11 15.39 10.36
N GLN A 125 -2.85 15.15 10.05
CA GLN A 125 -1.73 15.44 10.94
C GLN A 125 -0.66 16.21 10.17
N VAL A 126 -0.12 17.23 10.82
CA VAL A 126 0.96 18.05 10.27
C VAL A 126 2.23 17.75 11.06
N VAL A 127 3.30 17.40 10.35
CA VAL A 127 4.62 17.18 10.93
C VAL A 127 5.55 18.28 10.41
N ILE A 128 5.97 19.16 11.31
CA ILE A 128 6.94 20.23 11.07
C ILE A 128 8.26 19.86 11.76
N PRO A 129 9.39 19.84 11.03
CA PRO A 129 10.72 19.60 11.60
C PRO A 129 11.00 20.53 12.79
N HIS A 130 11.62 19.98 13.84
CA HIS A 130 11.98 20.67 15.08
C HIS A 130 10.85 21.27 15.92
N LEU A 131 9.57 21.11 15.54
CA LEU A 131 8.44 21.68 16.28
C LEU A 131 7.46 20.60 16.79
N THR A 132 7.05 19.67 15.91
CA THR A 132 6.02 18.68 16.23
C THR A 132 6.61 17.27 16.37
N LYS A 133 5.88 16.37 17.03
CA LYS A 133 6.23 14.94 17.07
C LYS A 133 6.03 14.28 15.71
N SER A 134 6.85 13.28 15.40
CA SER A 134 6.72 12.46 14.20
C SER A 134 5.42 11.66 14.18
N TYR A 135 4.99 11.22 13.00
CA TYR A 135 3.84 10.32 12.86
C TYR A 135 4.10 9.01 13.62
N SER A 136 5.31 8.46 13.49
CA SER A 136 5.78 7.24 14.16
C SER A 136 5.89 7.31 15.69
N SER A 137 5.81 8.50 16.29
CA SER A 137 5.81 8.68 17.74
C SER A 137 4.48 8.29 18.40
N SER A 138 3.41 8.15 17.61
CA SER A 138 2.11 7.67 18.06
C SER A 138 1.86 6.28 17.48
N GLN A 139 1.71 5.28 18.35
CA GLN A 139 1.33 3.94 17.90
C GLN A 139 -0.16 3.91 17.61
N ASP A 140 -0.49 3.75 16.33
CA ASP A 140 -1.84 3.37 15.93
C ASP A 140 -2.14 1.96 16.48
N PRO A 141 -3.37 1.70 16.92
CA PRO A 141 -3.75 0.37 17.37
C PRO A 141 -3.52 -0.62 16.22
N PRO A 142 -2.83 -1.75 16.46
CA PRO A 142 -2.60 -2.74 15.43
C PRO A 142 -3.96 -3.24 14.91
N GLU A 143 -3.99 -3.63 13.63
CA GLU A 143 -5.15 -4.30 13.07
C GLU A 143 -5.59 -5.44 13.99
N LYS A 144 -6.90 -5.56 14.21
CA LYS A 144 -7.47 -6.62 15.03
C LYS A 144 -7.16 -7.97 14.40
N ARG A 145 -6.08 -8.59 14.85
CA ARG A 145 -5.74 -9.98 14.54
C ARG A 145 -6.52 -10.87 15.50
N THR A 146 -7.34 -11.75 14.94
CA THR A 146 -8.01 -12.77 15.73
C THR A 146 -6.99 -13.82 16.18
N LEU A 147 -7.14 -14.33 17.40
CA LEU A 147 -6.29 -15.41 17.91
C LEU A 147 -6.53 -16.69 17.09
N LEU A 148 -5.43 -17.35 16.67
CA LEU A 148 -5.47 -18.56 15.84
C LEU A 148 -6.34 -19.69 16.43
N CYS A 149 -6.34 -19.84 17.76
CA CYS A 149 -7.14 -20.86 18.45
C CYS A 149 -8.65 -20.61 18.33
N THR A 150 -9.08 -19.35 18.26
CA THR A 150 -10.49 -18.97 18.09
C THR A 150 -10.98 -19.27 16.70
N VAL A 151 -10.12 -19.09 15.68
CA VAL A 151 -10.44 -19.38 14.28
C VAL A 151 -10.55 -20.90 14.03
N LYS A 152 -9.62 -21.69 14.59
CA LYS A 152 -9.53 -23.14 14.32
C LYS A 152 -10.58 -23.97 15.07
N ASN A 153 -10.90 -23.62 16.32
CA ASN A 153 -11.71 -24.48 17.19
C ASN A 153 -13.04 -23.86 17.65
N PHE A 154 -13.11 -22.54 17.87
CA PHE A 154 -14.28 -21.91 18.49
C PHE A 154 -14.66 -20.56 17.86
N PRO A 155 -15.16 -20.56 16.61
CA PRO A 155 -15.53 -19.32 15.97
C PRO A 155 -16.89 -18.82 16.51
N SER A 156 -16.86 -17.67 17.17
CA SER A 156 -18.06 -17.01 17.72
C SER A 156 -18.67 -15.93 16.82
N ALA A 157 -17.90 -15.44 15.84
CA ALA A 157 -18.31 -14.38 14.93
C ALA A 157 -18.14 -14.83 13.47
N ILE A 158 -18.99 -14.29 12.59
CA ILE A 158 -18.95 -14.56 11.14
C ILE A 158 -17.60 -14.20 10.51
N THR A 159 -16.90 -13.22 11.09
CA THR A 159 -15.55 -12.81 10.66
C THR A 159 -14.54 -13.94 10.80
N HIS A 160 -14.65 -14.77 11.84
CA HIS A 160 -13.70 -15.87 12.08
C HIS A 160 -13.92 -17.03 11.11
N THR A 161 -15.17 -17.43 10.88
CA THR A 161 -15.47 -18.57 9.99
C THR A 161 -15.34 -18.22 8.52
N LEU A 162 -15.93 -17.10 8.09
CA LEU A 162 -16.15 -16.83 6.68
C LEU A 162 -15.02 -16.03 6.04
N ILE A 163 -14.33 -15.20 6.82
CA ILE A 163 -13.21 -14.41 6.31
C ILE A 163 -11.91 -15.13 6.64
N GLU A 164 -11.61 -15.35 7.91
CA GLU A 164 -10.29 -15.86 8.30
C GLU A 164 -10.09 -17.35 8.00
N TRP A 165 -11.02 -18.21 8.43
CA TRP A 165 -10.89 -19.66 8.20
C TRP A 165 -11.05 -20.02 6.72
N ALA A 166 -12.08 -19.53 6.04
CA ALA A 166 -12.29 -19.84 4.62
C ALA A 166 -11.14 -19.34 3.73
N TRP A 167 -10.54 -18.18 4.05
CA TRP A 167 -9.36 -17.69 3.34
C TRP A 167 -8.12 -18.54 3.60
N GLN A 168 -7.92 -19.03 4.83
CA GLN A 168 -6.85 -19.98 5.15
C GLN A 168 -7.00 -21.29 4.38
N GLU A 169 -8.20 -21.87 4.34
CA GLU A 169 -8.49 -23.09 3.59
C GLU A 169 -8.30 -22.89 2.08
N PHE A 170 -8.77 -21.76 1.54
CA PHE A 170 -8.56 -21.41 0.13
C PHE A 170 -7.06 -21.32 -0.20
N ASN A 171 -6.29 -20.60 0.61
CA ASN A 171 -4.84 -20.48 0.41
C ASN A 171 -4.13 -21.82 0.57
N ALA A 172 -4.55 -22.66 1.51
CA ALA A 172 -3.95 -23.99 1.72
C ALA A 172 -4.17 -24.89 0.50
N MET A 173 -5.39 -24.93 -0.04
CA MET A 173 -5.73 -25.82 -1.16
C MET A 173 -5.20 -25.32 -2.51
N PHE A 174 -5.34 -24.03 -2.80
CA PHE A 174 -5.14 -23.51 -4.16
C PHE A 174 -3.82 -22.75 -4.36
N VAL A 175 -3.27 -22.15 -3.31
CA VAL A 175 -2.05 -21.33 -3.43
C VAL A 175 -0.84 -22.14 -2.95
N LYS A 176 -0.80 -22.51 -1.68
CA LYS A 176 0.35 -23.17 -1.06
C LYS A 176 0.69 -24.50 -1.72
N LEU A 177 -0.32 -25.32 -2.04
CA LEU A 177 -0.09 -26.60 -2.70
C LEU A 177 0.59 -26.43 -4.07
N VAL A 178 0.13 -25.46 -4.85
CA VAL A 178 0.68 -25.19 -6.19
C VAL A 178 2.05 -24.56 -6.09
N GLU A 179 2.28 -23.65 -5.14
CA GLU A 179 3.59 -23.05 -4.88
C GLU A 179 4.62 -24.10 -4.46
N SER A 180 4.26 -25.03 -3.55
CA SER A 180 5.14 -26.12 -3.14
C SER A 180 5.49 -27.05 -4.30
N VAL A 181 4.53 -27.35 -5.19
CA VAL A 181 4.79 -28.14 -6.40
C VAL A 181 5.70 -27.39 -7.36
N ASN A 182 5.47 -26.09 -7.58
CA ASN A 182 6.30 -25.27 -8.45
C ASN A 182 7.73 -25.13 -7.92
N GLN A 183 7.89 -24.94 -6.61
CA GLN A 183 9.19 -24.87 -5.93
C GLN A 183 9.95 -26.19 -6.02
N TYR A 184 9.25 -27.31 -5.86
CA TYR A 184 9.84 -28.64 -6.04
C TYR A 184 10.35 -28.87 -7.48
N LEU A 185 9.65 -28.31 -8.48
CA LEU A 185 10.07 -28.42 -9.88
C LEU A 185 11.22 -27.47 -10.23
N SER A 186 11.33 -26.31 -9.58
CA SER A 186 12.38 -25.33 -9.86
C SER A 186 13.69 -25.60 -9.12
N GLU A 187 13.63 -26.16 -7.91
CA GLU A 187 14.80 -26.34 -7.04
C GLU A 187 15.15 -27.83 -6.83
N PRO A 188 16.33 -28.31 -7.25
CA PRO A 188 16.71 -29.71 -7.07
C PRO A 188 16.93 -30.12 -5.60
N ASN A 189 17.10 -29.17 -4.68
CA ASN A 189 17.37 -29.41 -3.25
C ASN A 189 16.18 -29.10 -2.31
N TYR A 190 14.97 -28.94 -2.84
CA TYR A 190 13.78 -28.53 -2.07
C TYR A 190 13.40 -29.49 -0.92
N LEU A 191 13.64 -30.80 -1.10
CA LEU A 191 13.31 -31.80 -0.09
C LEU A 191 14.19 -31.68 1.15
N GLU A 192 15.48 -31.40 0.97
CA GLU A 192 16.42 -31.26 2.09
C GLU A 192 16.22 -29.96 2.87
N SER A 193 15.84 -28.88 2.19
CA SER A 193 15.48 -27.63 2.85
C SER A 193 14.16 -27.78 3.62
N SER A 194 13.13 -28.39 3.01
CA SER A 194 11.83 -28.63 3.66
C SER A 194 11.93 -29.53 4.89
N LEU A 195 12.76 -30.58 4.84
CA LEU A 195 13.01 -31.48 5.98
C LEU A 195 13.77 -30.82 7.13
N LYS A 196 14.60 -29.80 6.86
CA LYS A 196 15.27 -29.01 7.90
C LYS A 196 14.33 -28.01 8.58
N TYR A 197 13.29 -27.56 7.89
CA TYR A 197 12.29 -26.63 8.42
C TYR A 197 11.10 -27.33 9.10
N SER A 198 10.90 -28.64 8.93
CA SER A 198 9.90 -29.42 9.66
C SER A 198 10.28 -29.68 11.13
N GLY A 199 10.44 -28.59 11.91
CA GLY A 199 9.98 -28.55 13.29
C GLY A 199 8.44 -28.45 13.31
N PRO A 200 7.76 -28.71 14.43
CA PRO A 200 6.35 -29.09 14.44
C PRO A 200 5.42 -27.93 14.11
N ASP A 201 5.18 -27.69 12.82
CA ASP A 201 4.06 -26.89 12.33
C ASP A 201 2.82 -27.79 12.13
N PRO A 202 1.70 -27.52 12.81
CA PRO A 202 0.56 -28.43 12.89
C PRO A 202 -0.37 -28.41 11.66
N ASP A 203 0.11 -27.96 10.50
CA ASP A 203 -0.72 -27.75 9.29
C ASP A 203 -0.33 -28.62 8.09
N CYS A 204 0.58 -29.59 8.24
CA CYS A 204 0.89 -30.54 7.16
C CYS A 204 0.00 -31.81 7.24
N PHE A 205 -1.22 -31.72 6.67
CA PHE A 205 -2.21 -32.80 6.60
C PHE A 205 -1.87 -33.96 5.62
N ILE A 206 -0.61 -34.10 5.19
CA ILE A 206 -0.21 -35.14 4.22
C ILE A 206 0.11 -36.50 4.89
N SER A 207 0.31 -36.53 6.21
CA SER A 207 0.69 -37.76 6.93
C SER A 207 -0.45 -38.81 7.06
N GLY A 208 -1.71 -38.42 6.84
CA GLY A 208 -2.87 -39.28 7.13
C GLY A 208 -3.23 -40.35 6.08
N TYR A 209 -2.69 -40.29 4.86
CA TYR A 209 -3.12 -41.17 3.76
C TYR A 209 -2.13 -42.27 3.38
N LEU A 210 -0.93 -42.29 3.95
CA LEU A 210 0.11 -43.29 3.60
C LEU A 210 0.21 -44.47 4.57
N ASN A 211 -0.59 -44.52 5.63
CA ASN A 211 -0.61 -45.66 6.56
C ASN A 211 -2.03 -46.17 6.81
N LYS A 212 -2.54 -46.98 5.89
CA LYS A 212 -3.45 -48.08 6.23
C LYS A 212 -2.96 -49.36 5.55
N PRO A 213 -2.69 -50.44 6.31
CA PRO A 213 -2.55 -51.78 5.75
C PRO A 213 -3.89 -52.31 5.22
#